data_AF-A0A969XSJ3-F1
#
_entry.id   AF-A0A969XSJ3-F1
#
_cell.length_a   1.000
_cell.length_b   1.000
_cell.length_c   1.000
_cell.angle_alpha   90.00
_cell.angle_beta   90.00
_cell.angle_gamma   90.00
#
_symmetry.space_group_name_H-M   'P 1'
#
loop_
_entity.id
_entity.type
_entity.pdbx_description
1 polymer ?
#
loop_
_entity_poly.entity_id
_entity_poly.type
_entity_poly.pdbx_seq_one_letter_code
_entity_poly.pdbx_strand_id
1 'polypeptide(L)'
;EMYNNWDDARCIYLLNGALALDDLDLAIEVFQRWAHTLPLKMTEEGFLPRETMRTRSMTYTLAALSHTLHIAHVAERFGVKLLDLTVNGRTIRKVVDTTAHYLLHMDQWPYEMIKPMSKESPNDRIGQAFEIAYRHWGDRRYLDAINAWGGRPAGCATLLYASAGGA
;
A
#
# COMPACT_ATOMS: atom_id res chain seq x y z
N GLU A 1 6.47 -3.55 21.61
CA GLU A 1 5.22 -3.30 20.85
C GLU A 1 5.45 -3.74 19.41
N MET A 2 4.50 -4.41 18.74
CA MET A 2 4.67 -4.68 17.29
C MET A 2 3.73 -3.80 16.49
N TYR A 3 4.26 -3.22 15.43
CA TYR A 3 3.55 -2.28 14.57
C TYR A 3 2.60 -2.98 13.60
N ASN A 4 1.43 -2.41 13.34
CA ASN A 4 0.45 -2.96 12.38
C ASN A 4 -0.22 -1.84 11.56
N ASN A 5 -1.31 -2.16 10.84
CA ASN A 5 -2.05 -1.19 10.04
C ASN A 5 -2.59 0.04 10.80
N TRP A 6 -2.79 -0.05 12.12
CA TRP A 6 -3.25 1.08 12.94
C TRP A 6 -2.17 2.14 13.14
N ASP A 7 -0.89 1.74 13.13
CA ASP A 7 0.21 2.72 13.17
C ASP A 7 0.26 3.55 11.89
N ASP A 8 0.00 2.94 10.73
CA ASP A 8 -0.12 3.71 9.49
C ASP A 8 -1.36 4.61 9.51
N ALA A 9 -2.48 4.11 10.02
CA ALA A 9 -3.70 4.91 10.14
C ALA A 9 -3.48 6.14 11.05
N ARG A 10 -2.74 5.99 12.15
CA ARG A 10 -2.32 7.11 13.00
C ARG A 10 -1.39 8.07 12.26
N CYS A 11 -0.43 7.57 11.49
CA CYS A 11 0.45 8.41 10.68
C CYS A 11 -0.34 9.21 9.64
N ILE A 12 -1.32 8.58 8.97
CA ILE A 12 -2.21 9.27 8.01
C ILE A 12 -3.03 10.35 8.70
N TYR A 13 -3.59 10.06 9.88
CA TYR A 13 -4.35 11.05 10.63
C TYR A 13 -3.51 12.30 10.96
N LEU A 14 -2.29 12.08 11.49
CA LEU A 14 -1.36 13.17 11.81
C LEU A 14 -0.92 13.91 10.55
N LEU A 15 -0.59 13.19 9.47
CA LEU A 15 -0.18 13.77 8.20
C LEU A 15 -1.28 14.65 7.61
N ASN A 16 -2.53 14.20 7.61
CA ASN A 16 -3.65 15.00 7.11
C ASN A 16 -3.87 16.25 7.95
N GLY A 17 -3.75 16.15 9.28
CA GLY A 17 -3.82 17.31 10.17
C GLY A 17 -2.69 18.30 9.91
N ALA A 18 -1.46 17.81 9.78
CA ALA A 18 -0.27 18.59 9.46
C ALA A 18 -0.46 19.38 8.15
N LEU A 19 -0.87 18.69 7.08
CA LEU A 19 -1.12 19.30 5.77
C LEU A 19 -2.27 20.32 5.80
N ALA A 20 -3.33 20.06 6.56
CA ALA A 20 -4.46 20.98 6.67
C ALA A 20 -4.13 22.27 7.43
N LEU A 21 -3.12 22.22 8.30
CA LEU A 21 -2.67 23.34 9.13
C LEU A 21 -1.36 23.98 8.64
N ASP A 22 -0.83 23.52 7.51
CA ASP A 22 0.48 23.92 6.96
C ASP A 22 1.65 23.68 7.94
N ASP A 23 1.53 22.68 8.82
CA ASP A 23 2.55 22.26 9.76
C ASP A 23 3.51 21.27 9.08
N LEU A 24 4.43 21.80 8.28
CA LEU A 24 5.35 20.98 7.49
C LEU A 24 6.35 20.23 8.36
N ASP A 25 6.71 20.77 9.53
CA ASP A 25 7.61 20.10 10.47
C ASP A 25 6.97 18.81 10.98
N LEU A 26 5.69 18.85 11.38
CA LEU A 26 4.95 17.64 11.77
C LEU A 26 4.83 16.64 10.62
N ALA A 27 4.64 17.10 9.37
CA ALA A 27 4.61 16.21 8.21
C ALA A 27 5.95 15.47 8.03
N ILE A 28 7.08 16.17 8.18
CA ILE A 28 8.42 15.56 8.14
C ILE A 28 8.63 14.57 9.30
N GLU A 29 8.20 14.90 10.51
CA GLU A 29 8.26 13.98 11.66
C GLU A 29 7.49 12.68 11.41
N VAL A 30 6.31 12.78 10.78
CA VAL A 30 5.53 11.60 10.38
C VAL A 30 6.30 10.74 9.39
N PHE A 31 6.94 11.32 8.38
CA PHE A 31 7.73 10.57 7.40
C PHE A 31 8.93 9.88 8.06
N GLN A 32 9.63 10.55 8.97
CA GLN A 32 10.77 10.00 9.71
C GLN A 32 10.33 8.83 10.60
N ARG A 33 9.24 9.02 11.36
CA ARG A 33 8.67 7.95 12.19
C ARG A 33 8.28 6.75 11.33
N TRP A 34 7.62 7.00 10.21
CA TRP A 34 7.17 5.94 9.33
C TRP A 34 8.33 5.18 8.70
N ALA A 35 9.39 5.87 8.25
CA ALA A 35 10.59 5.23 7.72
C ALA A 35 11.25 4.28 8.74
N HIS A 36 11.21 4.65 10.03
CA HIS A 36 11.71 3.80 11.12
C HIS A 36 10.83 2.57 11.38
N THR A 37 9.50 2.72 11.38
CA THR A 37 8.59 1.63 11.75
C THR A 37 8.27 0.68 10.60
N LEU A 38 8.34 1.15 9.35
CA LEU A 38 8.03 0.37 8.15
C LEU A 38 8.68 -1.03 8.11
N PRO A 39 10.02 -1.18 8.24
CA PRO A 39 10.64 -2.50 8.15
C PRO A 39 10.23 -3.43 9.29
N LEU A 40 9.78 -2.90 10.43
CA LEU A 40 9.33 -3.70 11.57
C LEU A 40 7.96 -4.37 11.32
N LYS A 41 7.29 -4.01 10.23
CA LYS A 41 5.97 -4.51 9.85
C LYS A 41 6.00 -5.61 8.81
N MET A 42 7.14 -5.85 8.18
CA MET A 42 7.25 -6.75 7.03
C MET A 42 8.35 -7.79 7.18
N THR A 43 8.14 -8.94 6.56
CA THR A 43 9.17 -9.98 6.40
C THR A 43 10.06 -9.69 5.20
N GLU A 44 11.14 -10.45 5.05
CA GLU A 44 12.05 -10.32 3.91
C GLU A 44 11.45 -10.84 2.60
N GLU A 45 10.38 -11.63 2.70
CA GLU A 45 9.56 -12.15 1.61
C GLU A 45 8.38 -11.22 1.26
N GLY A 46 8.21 -10.10 1.97
CA GLY A 46 7.16 -9.13 1.68
C GLY A 46 5.79 -9.46 2.28
N PHE A 47 5.71 -10.33 3.29
CA PHE A 47 4.48 -10.50 4.05
C PHE A 47 4.36 -9.45 5.16
N LEU A 48 3.13 -9.15 5.57
CA LEU A 48 2.81 -8.30 6.72
C LEU A 48 2.27 -9.20 7.85
N PRO A 49 3.12 -9.69 8.79
CA PRO A 49 2.74 -10.76 9.72
C PRO A 49 1.48 -10.47 10.53
N ARG A 50 1.30 -9.22 10.98
CA ARG A 50 0.13 -8.81 11.77
C ARG A 50 -1.17 -8.86 10.98
N GLU A 51 -1.09 -8.70 9.67
CA GLU A 51 -2.24 -8.74 8.77
C GLU A 51 -2.52 -10.16 8.29
N THR A 52 -1.47 -10.97 8.08
CA THR A 52 -1.62 -12.38 7.68
C THR A 52 -2.18 -13.27 8.80
N MET A 53 -2.00 -12.87 10.07
CA MET A 53 -2.62 -13.51 11.24
C MET A 53 -4.13 -13.21 11.40
N ARG A 54 -4.75 -12.43 10.51
CA ARG A 54 -6.17 -12.07 10.60
C ARG A 54 -7.03 -13.06 9.80
N THR A 55 -8.28 -13.23 10.24
CA THR A 55 -9.25 -14.13 9.58
C THR A 55 -9.63 -13.71 8.15
N ARG A 56 -9.41 -12.44 7.81
CA ARG A 56 -9.55 -11.87 6.44
C ARG A 56 -8.20 -11.34 5.96
N SER A 57 -7.18 -12.18 6.03
CA SER A 57 -5.76 -11.79 5.93
C SER A 57 -5.41 -10.94 4.70
N MET A 58 -5.86 -11.31 3.50
CA MET A 58 -5.62 -10.51 2.29
C MET A 58 -6.33 -9.15 2.35
N THR A 59 -7.55 -9.08 2.91
CA THR A 59 -8.26 -7.79 3.09
C THR A 59 -7.48 -6.84 3.99
N TYR A 60 -6.92 -7.36 5.09
CA TYR A 60 -6.10 -6.57 6.01
C TYR A 60 -4.74 -6.19 5.40
N THR A 61 -4.14 -7.09 4.62
CA THR A 61 -2.90 -6.82 3.86
C THR A 61 -3.10 -5.66 2.90
N LEU A 62 -4.18 -5.67 2.11
CA LEU A 62 -4.54 -4.57 1.20
C LEU A 62 -4.80 -3.26 1.95
N ALA A 63 -5.44 -3.31 3.12
CA ALA A 63 -5.66 -2.12 3.94
C ALA A 63 -4.34 -1.49 4.41
N ALA A 64 -3.44 -2.29 4.95
CA ALA A 64 -2.11 -1.83 5.37
C ALA A 64 -1.30 -1.30 4.18
N LEU A 65 -1.31 -2.02 3.05
CA LEU A 65 -0.56 -1.64 1.86
C LEU A 65 -1.06 -0.30 1.29
N SER A 66 -2.38 -0.09 1.24
CA SER A 66 -2.97 1.17 0.78
C SER A 66 -2.51 2.36 1.63
N HIS A 67 -2.47 2.19 2.96
CA HIS A 67 -1.98 3.24 3.85
C HIS A 67 -0.47 3.49 3.68
N THR A 68 0.31 2.41 3.60
CA THR A 68 1.77 2.43 3.39
C THR A 68 2.12 3.22 2.12
N LEU A 69 1.47 2.89 0.99
CA LEU A 69 1.72 3.55 -0.29
C LEU A 69 1.21 4.99 -0.31
N HIS A 70 0.11 5.29 0.38
CA HIS A 70 -0.39 6.66 0.49
C HIS A 70 0.61 7.57 1.22
N ILE A 71 1.11 7.15 2.38
CA ILE A 71 2.13 7.92 3.15
C ILE A 71 3.37 8.13 2.27
N ALA A 72 3.85 7.07 1.62
CA ALA A 72 5.04 7.14 0.78
C ALA A 72 4.83 8.08 -0.41
N HIS A 73 3.68 8.02 -1.07
CA HIS A 73 3.33 8.90 -2.20
C HIS A 73 3.24 10.37 -1.80
N VAL A 74 2.66 10.67 -0.64
CA VAL A 74 2.62 12.05 -0.13
C VAL A 74 4.04 12.53 0.17
N ALA A 75 4.89 11.70 0.78
CA ALA A 75 6.27 12.04 1.10
C ALA A 75 7.10 12.41 -0.15
N GLU A 76 6.83 11.81 -1.31
CA GLU A 76 7.49 12.19 -2.57
C GLU A 76 7.26 13.67 -2.94
N ARG A 77 6.10 14.23 -2.60
CA ARG A 77 5.78 15.66 -2.82
C ARG A 77 6.67 16.59 -2.00
N PHE A 78 7.27 16.07 -0.93
CA PHE A 78 8.23 16.74 -0.07
C PHE A 78 9.67 16.35 -0.39
N GLY A 79 9.92 15.65 -1.51
CA GLY A 79 11.24 15.18 -1.91
C GLY A 79 11.77 13.99 -1.11
N VAL A 80 10.93 13.37 -0.26
CA VAL A 80 11.30 12.21 0.57
C VAL A 80 10.95 10.92 -0.16
N LYS A 81 11.97 10.14 -0.54
CA LYS A 81 11.82 8.94 -1.39
C LYS A 81 11.52 7.68 -0.57
N LEU A 82 10.36 7.65 0.08
CA LEU A 82 9.96 6.53 0.94
C LEU A 82 9.68 5.24 0.16
N LEU A 83 9.16 5.32 -1.07
CA LEU A 83 8.85 4.14 -1.91
C LEU A 83 10.08 3.25 -2.18
N ASP A 84 11.27 3.85 -2.25
CA ASP A 84 12.53 3.17 -2.55
C ASP A 84 13.32 2.78 -1.30
N LEU A 85 12.75 3.01 -0.10
CA LEU A 85 13.42 2.69 1.16
C LEU A 85 13.68 1.18 1.27
N THR A 86 14.94 0.86 1.58
CA THR A 86 15.40 -0.50 1.83
C THR A 86 16.05 -0.59 3.20
N VAL A 87 15.58 -1.50 4.05
CA VAL A 87 16.17 -1.76 5.37
C VAL A 87 16.33 -3.25 5.57
N ASN A 88 17.56 -3.76 5.68
CA ASN A 88 17.85 -5.18 5.84
C ASN A 88 17.10 -6.07 4.83
N GLY A 89 17.13 -5.68 3.55
CA GLY A 89 16.46 -6.40 2.46
C GLY A 89 14.93 -6.29 2.44
N ARG A 90 14.31 -5.58 3.38
CA ARG A 90 12.86 -5.31 3.42
C ARG A 90 12.56 -4.03 2.64
N THR A 91 11.58 -4.10 1.75
CA THR A 91 11.19 -2.99 0.86
C THR A 91 9.68 -2.99 0.67
N ILE A 92 9.10 -1.82 0.41
CA ILE A 92 7.68 -1.70 0.04
C ILE A 92 7.43 -2.48 -1.25
N ARG A 93 8.37 -2.42 -2.21
CA ARG A 93 8.26 -3.13 -3.48
C ARG A 93 8.05 -4.64 -3.29
N LYS A 94 8.77 -5.28 -2.35
CA LYS A 94 8.56 -6.70 -2.05
C LYS A 94 7.15 -6.98 -1.53
N VAL A 95 6.62 -6.13 -0.66
CA VAL A 95 5.24 -6.27 -0.16
C VAL A 95 4.24 -6.14 -1.31
N VAL A 96 4.45 -5.16 -2.20
CA VAL A 96 3.63 -4.96 -3.39
C VAL A 96 3.72 -6.15 -4.35
N ASP A 97 4.92 -6.65 -4.64
CA ASP A 97 5.17 -7.80 -5.51
C ASP A 97 4.49 -9.06 -4.99
N THR A 98 4.67 -9.36 -3.70
CA THR A 98 4.05 -10.51 -3.04
C THR A 98 2.53 -10.38 -3.04
N THR A 99 2.01 -9.19 -2.74
CA THR A 99 0.56 -8.95 -2.76
C THR A 99 0.00 -9.07 -4.18
N ALA A 100 0.65 -8.52 -5.21
CA ALA A 100 0.24 -8.64 -6.61
C ALA A 100 0.17 -10.10 -7.06
N HIS A 101 1.21 -10.88 -6.73
CA HIS A 101 1.25 -12.30 -7.06
C HIS A 101 0.02 -13.04 -6.51
N TYR A 102 -0.29 -12.88 -5.22
CA TYR A 102 -1.43 -13.56 -4.63
C TYR A 102 -2.79 -12.95 -5.00
N LEU A 103 -2.85 -11.69 -5.45
CA LEU A 103 -4.07 -11.18 -6.09
C LEU A 103 -4.36 -11.89 -7.41
N LEU A 104 -3.33 -12.24 -8.17
CA LEU A 104 -3.45 -12.97 -9.44
C LEU A 104 -3.62 -14.49 -9.23
N HIS A 105 -3.15 -15.01 -8.10
CA HIS A 105 -3.15 -16.43 -7.73
C HIS A 105 -3.77 -16.63 -6.34
N MET A 106 -4.99 -16.12 -6.14
CA MET A 106 -5.64 -16.07 -4.82
C MET A 106 -5.91 -17.45 -4.21
N ASP A 107 -6.04 -18.48 -5.05
CA ASP A 107 -6.15 -19.89 -4.66
C ASP A 107 -4.88 -20.43 -3.98
N GLN A 108 -3.73 -19.77 -4.19
CA GLN A 108 -2.44 -20.13 -3.59
C GLN A 108 -2.14 -19.36 -2.30
N TRP A 109 -3.01 -18.42 -1.90
CA TRP A 109 -2.80 -17.60 -0.71
C TRP A 109 -2.73 -18.47 0.55
N PRO A 110 -1.60 -18.47 1.28
CA PRO A 110 -1.37 -19.47 2.33
C PRO A 110 -2.02 -19.11 3.68
N TYR A 111 -2.77 -18.01 3.76
CA TYR A 111 -3.34 -17.51 5.01
C TYR A 111 -4.86 -17.48 4.99
N GLU A 112 -5.44 -17.38 6.19
CA GLU A 112 -6.87 -17.52 6.41
C GLU A 112 -7.71 -16.46 5.68
N MET A 113 -8.75 -16.92 4.99
CA MET A 113 -9.75 -16.08 4.33
C MET A 113 -11.15 -16.63 4.61
N ILE A 114 -11.72 -16.31 5.78
CA ILE A 114 -13.09 -16.74 6.16
C ILE A 114 -14.17 -16.22 5.21
N LYS A 115 -13.85 -15.15 4.48
CA LYS A 115 -14.67 -14.59 3.42
C LYS A 115 -13.78 -14.41 2.19
N PRO A 116 -14.05 -15.10 1.07
CA PRO A 116 -13.34 -14.88 -0.17
C PRO A 116 -13.40 -13.42 -0.61
N MET A 117 -12.38 -12.98 -1.35
CA MET A 117 -12.49 -11.70 -2.06
C MET A 117 -13.55 -11.82 -3.16
N SER A 118 -14.27 -10.73 -3.44
CA SER A 118 -15.27 -10.68 -4.50
C SER A 118 -14.79 -9.77 -5.63
N LYS A 119 -14.93 -10.26 -6.88
CA LYS A 119 -14.71 -9.45 -8.09
C LYS A 119 -15.94 -8.61 -8.44
N GLU A 120 -17.12 -9.00 -7.99
CA GLU A 120 -18.40 -8.29 -8.22
C GLU A 120 -18.49 -7.01 -7.38
N SER A 121 -17.86 -7.02 -6.19
CA SER A 121 -17.67 -5.85 -5.34
C SER A 121 -16.18 -5.69 -5.05
N PRO A 122 -15.42 -5.17 -6.04
CA PRO A 122 -13.98 -5.07 -5.92
C PRO A 122 -13.59 -4.11 -4.79
N ASN A 123 -12.52 -4.46 -4.09
CA ASN A 123 -11.98 -3.64 -3.01
C ASN A 123 -11.31 -2.40 -3.59
N ASP A 124 -11.84 -1.22 -3.27
CA ASP A 124 -11.35 0.09 -3.74
C ASP A 124 -9.86 0.33 -3.46
N ARG A 125 -9.33 -0.31 -2.42
CA ARG A 125 -7.91 -0.24 -2.02
C ARG A 125 -6.96 -0.89 -3.03
N ILE A 126 -7.43 -1.84 -3.85
CA ILE A 126 -6.58 -2.45 -4.89
C ILE A 126 -6.20 -1.38 -5.91
N GLY A 127 -7.18 -0.62 -6.42
CA GLY A 127 -6.93 0.47 -7.36
C GLY A 127 -5.98 1.52 -6.78
N GLN A 128 -6.25 2.02 -5.57
CA GLN A 128 -5.40 3.02 -4.92
C GLN A 128 -3.94 2.54 -4.77
N ALA A 129 -3.74 1.35 -4.19
CA ALA A 129 -2.41 0.82 -3.94
C ALA A 129 -1.64 0.57 -5.24
N PHE A 130 -2.24 -0.17 -6.18
CA PHE A 130 -1.52 -0.64 -7.35
C PHE A 130 -1.36 0.44 -8.43
N GLU A 131 -2.17 1.50 -8.46
CA GLU A 131 -1.91 2.64 -9.35
C GLU A 131 -0.68 3.44 -8.91
N ILE A 132 -0.51 3.68 -7.59
CA ILE A 132 0.70 4.30 -7.05
C ILE A 132 1.92 3.45 -7.39
N ALA A 133 1.83 2.13 -7.14
CA ALA A 133 2.90 1.21 -7.45
C ALA A 133 3.25 1.15 -8.95
N TYR A 134 2.24 1.04 -9.81
CA TYR A 134 2.43 0.99 -11.26
C TYR A 134 3.04 2.28 -11.81
N ARG A 135 2.57 3.43 -11.33
CA ARG A 135 3.15 4.73 -11.68
C ARG A 135 4.63 4.82 -11.30
N HIS A 136 5.00 4.33 -10.11
CA HIS A 136 6.36 4.47 -9.61
C HIS A 136 7.34 3.49 -10.26
N TRP A 137 6.97 2.20 -10.38
CA TRP A 137 7.88 1.15 -10.86
C TRP A 137 7.63 0.67 -12.29
N GLY A 138 6.50 1.01 -12.92
CA GLY A 138 6.17 0.63 -14.30
C GLY A 138 5.94 -0.87 -14.53
N ASP A 139 5.80 -1.67 -13.47
CA ASP A 139 5.72 -3.13 -13.58
C ASP A 139 4.31 -3.58 -14.00
N ARG A 140 4.20 -4.28 -15.13
CA ARG A 140 2.92 -4.71 -15.71
C ARG A 140 2.09 -5.58 -14.77
N ARG A 141 2.72 -6.32 -13.86
CA ARG A 141 2.03 -7.17 -12.87
C ARG A 141 1.06 -6.37 -11.99
N TYR A 142 1.36 -5.10 -11.72
CA TYR A 142 0.49 -4.23 -10.92
C TYR A 142 -0.75 -3.81 -11.70
N LEU A 143 -0.60 -3.52 -13.00
CA LEU A 143 -1.71 -3.26 -13.89
C LEU A 143 -2.60 -4.51 -14.08
N ASP A 144 -1.99 -5.69 -14.17
CA ASP A 144 -2.73 -6.94 -14.25
C ASP A 144 -3.54 -7.20 -12.97
N ALA A 145 -2.98 -6.91 -11.79
CA ALA A 145 -3.70 -6.99 -10.53
C ALA A 145 -4.88 -6.02 -10.47
N ILE A 146 -4.72 -4.78 -10.95
CA ILE A 146 -5.82 -3.81 -11.08
C ILE A 146 -6.93 -4.39 -11.98
N ASN A 147 -6.56 -4.86 -13.17
CA ASN A 147 -7.50 -5.39 -14.16
C ASN A 147 -8.23 -6.65 -13.68
N ALA A 148 -7.56 -7.52 -12.92
CA ALA A 148 -8.15 -8.75 -12.40
C ALA A 148 -9.26 -8.51 -11.36
N TRP A 149 -9.28 -7.33 -10.73
CA TRP A 149 -10.15 -6.99 -9.60
C TRP A 149 -10.96 -5.72 -9.85
N GLY A 150 -11.65 -5.64 -10.99
CA GLY A 150 -12.56 -4.55 -11.31
C GLY A 150 -11.96 -3.46 -12.20
N GLY A 151 -10.67 -3.59 -12.55
CA GLY A 151 -9.99 -2.68 -13.48
C GLY A 151 -9.82 -1.28 -12.93
N ARG A 152 -9.66 -0.34 -13.86
CA ARG A 152 -9.75 1.09 -13.61
C ARG A 152 -11.22 1.52 -13.77
N PRO A 153 -12.08 1.41 -12.75
CA PRO A 153 -13.34 2.13 -12.83
C PRO A 153 -13.00 3.62 -12.97
N ALA A 154 -13.92 4.41 -13.53
CA ALA A 154 -13.90 5.88 -13.42
C ALA A 154 -14.08 6.36 -11.96
N GLY A 155 -13.68 5.56 -10.98
CA GLY A 155 -13.62 5.92 -9.58
C GLY A 155 -12.43 6.85 -9.31
N CYS A 156 -12.53 7.60 -8.22
CA CYS A 156 -11.60 8.67 -7.87
C CYS A 156 -10.13 8.21 -7.85
N ALA A 157 -9.80 6.98 -7.44
CA ALA A 157 -8.42 6.53 -7.35
C ALA A 157 -7.67 6.60 -8.70
N THR A 158 -8.29 6.17 -9.81
CA THR A 158 -7.71 6.30 -11.15
C THR A 158 -7.49 7.78 -11.48
N LEU A 159 -8.47 8.65 -11.22
CA LEU A 159 -8.35 10.10 -11.49
C LEU A 159 -7.30 10.80 -10.61
N LEU A 160 -7.11 10.31 -9.39
CA LEU A 160 -6.20 10.89 -8.40
C LEU A 160 -4.74 10.44 -8.61
N TYR A 161 -4.53 9.19 -9.02
CA TYR A 161 -3.21 8.56 -9.03
C TYR A 161 -2.72 8.13 -10.42
N ALA A 162 -3.62 7.80 -11.35
CA ALA A 162 -3.23 7.51 -12.72
C ALA A 162 -2.87 8.83 -13.42
N SER A 163 -1.59 9.05 -13.69
CA SER A 163 -1.19 10.04 -14.68
C SER A 163 -1.59 9.56 -16.06
N ALA A 164 -1.97 10.48 -16.95
CA ALA A 164 -2.01 10.22 -18.40
C ALA A 164 -0.63 9.71 -18.84
N GLY A 165 -0.47 8.38 -18.90
CA GLY A 165 0.68 7.75 -19.52
C GLY A 165 0.60 8.02 -21.02
N GLY A 166 1.67 8.59 -21.58
CA GLY A 166 1.77 8.94 -22.99
C GLY A 166 1.38 7.80 -23.93
N ALA A 167 0.79 8.23 -25.05
CA ALA A 167 0.59 7.42 -26.25
C ALA A 167 1.89 6.76 -26.73
#